data_AF-R9ZYP5-F1
#
_entry.id   AF-R9ZYP5-F1
#
_cell.length_a   1.000
_cell.length_b   1.000
_cell.length_c   1.000
_cell.angle_alpha   90.00
_cell.angle_beta   90.00
_cell.angle_gamma   90.00
#
_symmetry.space_group_name_H-M   'P 1'
#
loop_
_entity.id
_entity.type
_entity.pdbx_description
1 polymer ?
#
loop_
_entity_poly.entity_id
_entity_poly.type
_entity_poly.pdbx_seq_one_letter_code
_entity_poly.pdbx_strand_id
1 'polypeptide(L)'
;FLNNFSAAGGNTSLLIEDAPLKQAPTVQDPRSTLPVTVTARSIASLKRNIDSIKSFLKKTPDATMTSLSYSLTARRIQHNYRIAFAIGDINKVSEALDGQIKDTYSPVPITATKTAFCFTGQGSQYTGLGQKLYQDLPSFKTDIDQLDQLAQTHGLPSFLELLDGTDVSTLSPVKVQLGMACIQVALARMWESWGVTPTAVIGHSLGEYAALHVAGVISASDMVYLVGRRAELLVKDCTPHTHGMLAVKGSVDAIESALGSKMTEVACINGPEETVLCGSAEVVTAANDVLTGKGMKATKLNVPFAFHSAQVEPILESFKQAAKPVTFNKPSVPVLSPLTGDVITEAGVIGPDYLAKHARETVNFTQALESGEKSKAFDQKTAWVEIGAHPVCLSMVKNSVETNATAPSLRRNEDAWKTIASSVCALFLAGVYVNFDEYHRAFNDAQVMLDLPTYSFDDKKYWLDYHNNWT
;
A
#
# COMPACT_ATOMS: atom_id res chain seq x y z
N PHE A 1 -44.59 -14.45 -29.20
CA PHE A 1 -43.87 -14.45 -30.48
C PHE A 1 -43.69 -13.03 -30.96
N LEU A 2 -42.46 -12.63 -31.30
CA LEU A 2 -42.15 -11.39 -32.01
C LEU A 2 -41.95 -11.75 -33.48
N ASN A 3 -42.67 -11.07 -34.38
CA ASN A 3 -42.64 -11.36 -35.82
C ASN A 3 -42.08 -10.17 -36.61
N ASN A 4 -41.33 -10.44 -37.66
CA ASN A 4 -40.80 -9.45 -38.60
C ASN A 4 -40.90 -9.98 -40.03
N PHE A 5 -41.48 -9.17 -40.92
CA PHE A 5 -41.75 -9.54 -42.31
C PHE A 5 -41.08 -8.56 -43.26
N SER A 6 -40.56 -9.05 -44.38
CA SER A 6 -39.98 -8.23 -45.44
C SER A 6 -40.82 -8.26 -46.72
N ALA A 7 -40.85 -7.14 -47.44
CA ALA A 7 -41.55 -7.05 -48.73
C ALA A 7 -40.95 -7.99 -49.80
N ALA A 8 -39.71 -8.44 -49.60
CA ALA A 8 -39.07 -9.46 -50.43
C ALA A 8 -39.60 -10.89 -50.16
N GLY A 9 -40.51 -11.07 -49.20
CA GLY A 9 -41.14 -12.35 -48.86
C GLY A 9 -40.49 -13.09 -47.68
N GLY A 10 -39.51 -12.49 -47.00
CA GLY A 10 -38.87 -13.08 -45.83
C GLY A 10 -39.75 -12.96 -44.58
N ASN A 11 -39.90 -14.05 -43.84
CA ASN A 11 -40.67 -14.10 -42.60
C ASN A 11 -39.78 -14.61 -41.47
N THR A 12 -39.67 -13.84 -40.39
CA THR A 12 -38.87 -14.18 -39.22
C THR A 12 -39.74 -14.12 -37.96
N SER A 13 -39.64 -15.13 -37.11
CA SER A 13 -40.38 -15.21 -35.84
C SER A 13 -39.44 -15.61 -34.71
N LEU A 14 -39.61 -14.97 -33.55
CA LEU A 14 -38.86 -15.23 -32.32
C LEU A 14 -39.82 -15.56 -31.17
N LEU A 15 -39.52 -16.62 -30.41
CA LEU A 15 -40.13 -16.86 -29.11
C LEU A 15 -39.23 -16.23 -28.04
N ILE A 16 -39.83 -15.47 -27.12
CA ILE A 16 -39.12 -14.79 -26.04
C ILE A 16 -39.70 -15.31 -24.73
N GLU A 17 -38.82 -15.59 -23.78
CA GLU A 17 -39.14 -15.97 -22.40
C GLU A 17 -38.57 -14.90 -21.46
N ASP A 18 -39.16 -14.77 -20.28
CA ASP A 18 -38.63 -13.89 -19.23
C ASP A 18 -37.24 -14.33 -18.78
N ALA A 19 -36.44 -13.37 -18.30
CA ALA A 19 -35.17 -13.67 -17.67
C ALA A 19 -35.38 -14.49 -16.38
N PRO A 20 -34.39 -15.30 -15.96
CA PRO A 20 -34.40 -15.91 -14.63
C PRO A 20 -34.61 -14.87 -13.53
N LEU A 21 -35.30 -15.26 -12.45
CA LEU A 21 -35.56 -14.37 -11.33
C LEU A 21 -34.26 -13.82 -10.74
N LYS A 22 -34.17 -12.49 -10.62
CA LYS A 22 -33.04 -11.83 -9.97
C LYS A 22 -33.02 -12.22 -8.49
N GLN A 23 -31.90 -12.78 -8.04
CA GLN A 23 -31.67 -13.04 -6.62
C GLN A 23 -31.18 -11.75 -5.94
N ALA A 24 -31.78 -11.42 -4.81
CA ALA A 24 -31.27 -10.33 -3.97
C ALA A 24 -29.91 -10.73 -3.37
N PRO A 25 -29.04 -9.75 -3.05
CA PRO A 25 -27.81 -10.02 -2.30
C PRO A 25 -28.10 -10.83 -1.03
N THR A 26 -27.33 -11.88 -0.79
CA THR A 26 -27.55 -12.81 0.33
C THR A 26 -26.69 -12.48 1.56
N VAL A 27 -25.70 -11.62 1.38
CA VAL A 27 -24.76 -11.21 2.44
C VAL A 27 -24.59 -9.70 2.47
N GLN A 28 -24.26 -9.18 3.65
CA GLN A 28 -23.87 -7.78 3.80
C GLN A 28 -22.38 -7.62 3.47
N ASP A 29 -22.04 -6.59 2.71
CA ASP A 29 -20.64 -6.24 2.47
C ASP A 29 -20.00 -5.73 3.76
N PRO A 30 -18.91 -6.35 4.25
CA PRO A 30 -18.26 -5.91 5.48
C PRO A 30 -17.44 -4.62 5.32
N ARG A 31 -17.22 -4.16 4.08
CA ARG A 31 -16.45 -2.95 3.77
C ARG A 31 -17.21 -1.70 4.20
N SER A 32 -16.63 -0.98 5.15
CA SER A 32 -17.23 0.25 5.71
C SER A 32 -17.26 1.42 4.71
N THR A 33 -16.34 1.42 3.75
CA THR A 33 -16.05 2.53 2.83
C THR A 33 -15.66 1.96 1.48
N LEU A 34 -16.20 2.52 0.40
CA LEU A 34 -16.02 2.03 -0.95
C LEU A 34 -15.61 3.16 -1.92
N PRO A 35 -14.86 2.85 -2.99
CA PRO A 35 -14.54 3.82 -4.02
C PRO A 35 -15.76 4.12 -4.89
N VAL A 36 -16.00 5.40 -5.15
CA VAL A 36 -16.95 5.88 -6.16
C VAL A 36 -16.15 6.56 -7.26
N THR A 37 -16.34 6.13 -8.51
CA THR A 37 -15.66 6.69 -9.67
C THR A 37 -16.66 7.25 -10.67
N VAL A 38 -16.35 8.41 -11.25
CA VAL A 38 -17.05 8.92 -12.44
C VAL A 38 -16.00 9.33 -13.45
N THR A 39 -16.14 8.84 -14.69
CA THR A 39 -15.17 9.11 -15.74
C THR A 39 -15.82 9.55 -17.04
N ALA A 40 -15.07 10.29 -17.86
CA ALA A 40 -15.49 10.68 -19.18
C ALA A 40 -14.34 10.96 -20.15
N ARG A 41 -14.65 11.15 -21.44
CA ARG A 41 -13.72 11.58 -22.49
C ARG A 41 -13.71 13.10 -22.73
N SER A 42 -14.63 13.85 -22.12
CA SER A 42 -14.61 15.31 -22.10
C SER A 42 -15.07 15.85 -20.76
N ILE A 43 -14.65 17.06 -20.40
CA ILE A 43 -15.05 17.74 -19.16
C ILE A 43 -16.57 17.95 -19.12
N ALA A 44 -17.17 18.30 -20.27
CA ALA A 44 -18.62 18.49 -20.37
C ALA A 44 -19.37 17.17 -20.12
N SER A 45 -18.89 16.06 -20.69
CA SER A 45 -19.46 14.73 -20.42
C SER A 45 -19.30 14.32 -18.96
N LEU A 46 -18.15 14.65 -18.33
CA LEU A 46 -17.91 14.33 -16.92
C LEU A 46 -18.94 15.02 -16.02
N LYS A 47 -19.16 16.32 -16.21
CA LYS A 47 -20.16 17.09 -15.45
C LYS A 47 -21.58 16.52 -15.64
N ARG A 48 -21.97 16.20 -16.88
CA ARG A 48 -23.28 15.58 -17.17
C ARG A 48 -23.42 14.16 -16.58
N ASN A 49 -22.34 13.37 -16.58
CA ASN A 49 -22.33 12.04 -15.94
C ASN A 49 -22.57 12.18 -14.42
N ILE A 50 -21.92 13.16 -13.78
CA ILE A 50 -22.15 13.46 -12.35
C ILE A 50 -23.62 13.79 -12.09
N ASP A 51 -24.20 14.73 -12.85
CA ASP A 51 -25.61 15.12 -12.70
C ASP A 51 -26.58 13.97 -12.94
N SER A 52 -26.28 13.12 -13.91
CA SER A 52 -27.08 11.93 -14.23
C SER A 52 -27.05 10.92 -13.08
N ILE A 53 -25.88 10.66 -12.49
CA ILE A 53 -25.75 9.77 -11.32
C ILE A 53 -26.51 10.33 -10.12
N LYS A 54 -26.39 11.62 -9.82
CA LYS A 54 -27.16 12.27 -8.75
C LYS A 54 -28.67 12.14 -8.97
N SER A 55 -29.12 12.31 -10.21
CA SER A 55 -30.53 12.16 -10.59
C SER A 55 -31.01 10.72 -10.45
N PHE A 56 -30.16 9.75 -10.75
CA PHE A 56 -30.44 8.33 -10.53
C PHE A 56 -30.58 7.99 -9.04
N LEU A 57 -29.67 8.47 -8.19
CA LEU A 57 -29.73 8.20 -6.74
C LEU A 57 -31.01 8.75 -6.10
N LYS A 58 -31.49 9.92 -6.54
CA LYS A 58 -32.78 10.47 -6.09
C LYS A 58 -33.98 9.60 -6.47
N LYS A 59 -33.91 8.85 -7.57
CA LYS A 59 -34.99 8.01 -8.10
C LYS A 59 -34.90 6.55 -7.62
N THR A 60 -33.78 6.16 -7.03
CA THR A 60 -33.51 4.76 -6.65
C THR A 60 -33.06 4.70 -5.19
N PRO A 61 -33.99 4.95 -4.23
CA PRO A 61 -33.65 5.01 -2.81
C PRO A 61 -33.15 3.67 -2.25
N ASP A 62 -33.50 2.55 -2.89
CA ASP A 62 -33.13 1.20 -2.46
C ASP A 62 -31.72 0.76 -2.96
N ALA A 63 -31.00 1.64 -3.68
CA ALA A 63 -29.65 1.34 -4.10
C ALA A 63 -28.71 1.19 -2.88
N THR A 64 -27.83 0.19 -2.89
CA THR A 64 -26.83 0.00 -1.85
C THR A 64 -25.49 0.61 -2.25
N MET A 65 -24.70 1.03 -1.26
CA MET A 65 -23.35 1.58 -1.50
C MET A 65 -22.46 0.59 -2.26
N THR A 66 -22.53 -0.70 -1.92
CA THR A 66 -21.80 -1.76 -2.61
C THR A 66 -22.18 -1.89 -4.07
N SER A 67 -23.47 -1.96 -4.37
CA SER A 67 -23.96 -2.08 -5.75
C SER A 67 -23.61 -0.85 -6.58
N LEU A 68 -23.64 0.34 -5.98
CA LEU A 68 -23.24 1.58 -6.63
C LEU A 68 -21.75 1.59 -6.97
N SER A 69 -20.90 1.30 -5.99
CA SER A 69 -19.44 1.22 -6.19
C SER A 69 -19.11 0.22 -7.29
N TYR A 70 -19.59 -1.02 -7.17
CA TYR A 70 -19.40 -2.09 -8.15
C TYR A 70 -19.82 -1.69 -9.57
N SER A 71 -20.98 -1.06 -9.70
CA SER A 71 -21.54 -0.68 -11.00
C SER A 71 -20.75 0.46 -11.65
N LEU A 72 -20.20 1.38 -10.86
CA LEU A 72 -19.40 2.51 -11.33
C LEU A 72 -17.93 2.16 -11.60
N THR A 73 -17.42 1.11 -10.95
CA THR A 73 -16.02 0.69 -11.06
C THR A 73 -15.88 -0.51 -12.02
N ALA A 74 -16.18 -1.71 -11.56
CA ALA A 74 -16.00 -2.99 -12.27
C ALA A 74 -16.83 -3.08 -13.56
N ARG A 75 -18.01 -2.44 -13.59
CA ARG A 75 -18.96 -2.56 -14.72
C ARG A 75 -18.97 -1.36 -15.66
N ARG A 76 -17.92 -0.53 -15.64
CA ARG A 76 -17.75 0.61 -16.53
C ARG A 76 -16.32 0.73 -17.04
N ILE A 77 -16.18 1.21 -18.28
CA ILE A 77 -14.88 1.59 -18.83
C ILE A 77 -14.41 2.86 -18.10
N GLN A 78 -13.16 2.87 -17.67
CA GLN A 78 -12.55 3.97 -16.92
C GLN A 78 -11.81 4.93 -17.87
N HIS A 79 -12.45 6.02 -18.26
CA HIS A 79 -11.89 7.05 -19.16
C HIS A 79 -10.87 7.97 -18.47
N ASN A 80 -10.26 8.88 -19.21
CA ASN A 80 -9.11 9.68 -18.76
C ASN A 80 -9.48 10.93 -17.93
N TYR A 81 -10.64 11.54 -18.12
CA TYR A 81 -11.14 12.52 -17.15
C TYR A 81 -11.83 11.77 -16.02
N ARG A 82 -11.31 11.90 -14.80
CA ARG A 82 -11.70 11.08 -13.65
C ARG A 82 -11.99 11.97 -12.44
N ILE A 83 -13.03 11.61 -11.70
CA ILE A 83 -13.15 11.91 -10.28
C ILE A 83 -13.27 10.59 -9.52
N ALA A 84 -12.73 10.56 -8.30
CA ALA A 84 -12.88 9.43 -7.41
C ALA A 84 -12.80 9.88 -5.96
N PHE A 85 -13.61 9.27 -5.10
CA PHE A 85 -13.59 9.49 -3.66
C PHE A 85 -14.08 8.25 -2.92
N ALA A 86 -13.64 8.12 -1.67
CA ALA A 86 -14.00 7.03 -0.79
C ALA A 86 -15.15 7.46 0.12
N ILE A 87 -16.22 6.66 0.19
CA ILE A 87 -17.40 6.99 1.00
C ILE A 87 -18.10 5.72 1.49
N GLY A 88 -18.64 5.77 2.71
CA GLY A 88 -19.38 4.67 3.34
C GLY A 88 -20.89 4.86 3.38
N ASP A 89 -21.38 6.07 3.15
CA ASP A 89 -22.80 6.43 3.24
C ASP A 89 -23.32 6.90 1.88
N ILE A 90 -24.22 6.10 1.30
CA ILE A 90 -24.80 6.37 -0.02
C ILE A 90 -25.56 7.71 -0.06
N ASN A 91 -26.16 8.14 1.06
CA ASN A 91 -26.92 9.38 1.11
C ASN A 91 -26.03 10.62 0.93
N LYS A 92 -24.74 10.49 1.26
CA LYS A 92 -23.75 11.56 1.13
C LYS A 92 -23.05 11.56 -0.22
N VAL A 93 -23.30 10.58 -1.09
CA VAL A 93 -22.65 10.49 -2.41
C VAL A 93 -22.99 11.69 -3.28
N SER A 94 -24.23 12.18 -3.24
CA SER A 94 -24.62 13.34 -4.06
C SER A 94 -23.89 14.62 -3.65
N GLU A 95 -23.70 14.84 -2.35
CA GLU A 95 -22.93 15.96 -1.81
C GLU A 95 -21.44 15.82 -2.15
N ALA A 96 -20.89 14.62 -1.99
CA ALA A 96 -19.49 14.34 -2.33
C ALA A 96 -19.22 14.56 -3.83
N LEU A 97 -20.15 14.18 -4.70
CA LEU A 97 -20.08 14.45 -6.14
C LEU A 97 -20.05 15.95 -6.45
N ASP A 98 -20.85 16.77 -5.75
CA ASP A 98 -20.82 18.23 -5.89
C ASP A 98 -19.45 18.79 -5.49
N GLY A 99 -18.87 18.29 -4.39
CA GLY A 99 -17.53 18.67 -3.94
C GLY A 99 -16.40 18.31 -4.91
N GLN A 100 -16.62 17.42 -5.88
CA GLN A 100 -15.63 17.07 -6.91
C GLN A 100 -15.70 17.97 -8.15
N ILE A 101 -16.74 18.79 -8.31
CA ILE A 101 -16.90 19.63 -9.49
C ILE A 101 -15.86 20.75 -9.48
N LYS A 102 -15.02 20.76 -10.52
CA LYS A 102 -14.02 21.80 -10.78
C LYS A 102 -14.28 22.50 -12.11
N ASP A 103 -13.69 23.68 -12.26
CA ASP A 103 -13.68 24.40 -13.54
C ASP A 103 -12.81 23.71 -14.57
N THR A 104 -11.66 23.20 -14.13
CA THR A 104 -10.67 22.52 -14.97
C THR A 104 -10.37 21.11 -14.45
N TYR A 105 -10.08 20.21 -15.38
CA TYR A 105 -9.62 18.86 -15.09
C TYR A 105 -8.46 18.53 -16.02
N SER A 106 -7.43 17.90 -15.48
CA SER A 106 -6.36 17.31 -16.26
C SER A 106 -6.70 15.85 -16.55
N PRO A 107 -6.66 15.39 -17.80
CA PRO A 107 -6.84 13.98 -18.09
C PRO A 107 -5.64 13.18 -17.57
N VAL A 108 -5.90 11.99 -17.03
CA VAL A 108 -4.82 11.06 -16.71
C VAL A 108 -4.14 10.55 -18.00
N PRO A 109 -2.83 10.22 -17.96
CA PRO A 109 -2.14 9.64 -19.11
C PRO A 109 -2.77 8.33 -19.59
N ILE A 110 -2.62 8.04 -20.88
CA ILE A 110 -3.08 6.77 -21.47
C ILE A 110 -2.23 5.60 -20.94
N THR A 111 -0.92 5.80 -20.85
CA THR A 111 0.00 4.84 -20.25
C THR A 111 -0.20 4.81 -18.74
N ALA A 112 -0.39 3.62 -18.18
CA ALA A 112 -0.57 3.47 -16.74
C ALA A 112 0.64 4.01 -15.97
N THR A 113 0.36 4.74 -14.91
CA THR A 113 1.37 5.22 -13.96
C THR A 113 2.00 4.02 -13.26
N LYS A 114 3.33 3.97 -13.24
CA LYS A 114 4.10 2.97 -12.51
C LYS A 114 3.95 3.16 -11.01
N THR A 115 4.09 2.08 -10.25
CA THR A 115 4.07 2.10 -8.79
C THR A 115 5.38 1.60 -8.20
N ALA A 116 5.85 2.20 -7.11
CA ALA A 116 6.92 1.67 -6.28
C ALA A 116 6.37 1.34 -4.89
N PHE A 117 6.86 0.27 -4.27
CA PHE A 117 6.42 -0.15 -2.94
C PHE A 117 7.46 0.22 -1.89
N CYS A 118 7.03 0.85 -0.80
CA CYS A 118 7.85 1.03 0.39
C CYS A 118 7.31 0.20 1.56
N PHE A 119 8.20 -0.44 2.30
CA PHE A 119 7.87 -1.40 3.35
C PHE A 119 8.25 -0.84 4.72
N THR A 120 7.25 -0.71 5.60
CA THR A 120 7.43 -0.03 6.88
C THR A 120 8.34 -0.82 7.83
N GLY A 121 9.23 -0.12 8.54
CA GLY A 121 10.06 -0.72 9.58
C GLY A 121 9.31 -1.06 10.87
N GLN A 122 10.07 -1.51 11.86
CA GLN A 122 9.54 -1.76 13.21
C GLN A 122 9.22 -0.45 13.94
N GLY A 123 8.16 -0.43 14.76
CA GLY A 123 7.75 0.71 15.59
C GLY A 123 6.35 1.25 15.29
N SER A 124 5.79 0.92 14.13
CA SER A 124 4.46 1.35 13.70
C SER A 124 3.33 0.39 14.10
N GLN A 125 3.65 -0.76 14.71
CA GLN A 125 2.65 -1.75 15.15
C GLN A 125 1.66 -1.18 16.18
N TYR A 126 0.45 -1.73 16.16
CA TYR A 126 -0.63 -1.43 17.10
C TYR A 126 -1.50 -2.67 17.29
N THR A 127 -2.27 -2.71 18.37
CA THR A 127 -3.21 -3.80 18.71
C THR A 127 -4.25 -3.98 17.61
N GLY A 128 -4.46 -5.22 17.15
CA GLY A 128 -5.40 -5.53 16.06
C GLY A 128 -4.88 -5.11 14.67
N LEU A 129 -3.57 -5.14 14.44
CA LEU A 129 -2.97 -4.80 13.15
C LEU A 129 -3.48 -5.77 12.07
N GLY A 130 -4.11 -5.23 11.02
CA GLY A 130 -4.66 -6.05 9.93
C GLY A 130 -5.89 -6.89 10.30
N GLN A 131 -6.39 -6.79 11.54
CA GLN A 131 -7.52 -7.58 12.05
C GLN A 131 -8.74 -7.52 11.12
N LYS A 132 -9.12 -6.32 10.70
CA LYS A 132 -10.30 -6.11 9.85
C LYS A 132 -10.16 -6.81 8.49
N LEU A 133 -8.98 -6.80 7.89
CA LEU A 133 -8.72 -7.52 6.64
C LEU A 133 -8.69 -9.03 6.83
N TYR A 134 -8.10 -9.50 7.93
CA TYR A 134 -8.10 -10.92 8.29
C TYR A 134 -9.51 -11.48 8.51
N GLN A 135 -10.44 -10.65 8.98
CA GLN A 135 -11.86 -11.00 9.16
C GLN A 135 -12.66 -10.90 7.86
N ASP A 136 -12.45 -9.82 7.09
CA ASP A 136 -13.36 -9.44 5.99
C ASP A 136 -12.92 -9.96 4.61
N LEU A 137 -11.62 -10.20 4.40
CA LEU A 137 -11.06 -10.52 3.08
C LEU A 137 -10.47 -11.95 3.06
N PRO A 138 -11.15 -12.93 2.44
CA PRO A 138 -10.73 -14.33 2.45
C PRO A 138 -9.31 -14.60 1.91
N SER A 139 -8.89 -13.88 0.86
CA SER A 139 -7.54 -14.03 0.31
C SER A 139 -6.47 -13.59 1.29
N PHE A 140 -6.65 -12.44 1.94
CA PHE A 140 -5.75 -11.94 2.98
C PHE A 140 -5.68 -12.91 4.17
N LYS A 141 -6.83 -13.44 4.60
CA LYS A 141 -6.87 -14.47 5.65
C LYS A 141 -6.05 -15.70 5.26
N THR A 142 -6.24 -16.20 4.04
CA THR A 142 -5.54 -17.38 3.52
C THR A 142 -4.02 -17.14 3.48
N ASP A 143 -3.58 -15.97 3.04
CA ASP A 143 -2.17 -15.60 3.02
C ASP A 143 -1.56 -15.56 4.44
N ILE A 144 -2.27 -14.97 5.40
CA ILE A 144 -1.83 -14.92 6.80
C ILE A 144 -1.75 -16.33 7.40
N ASP A 145 -2.79 -17.15 7.22
CA ASP A 145 -2.81 -18.53 7.72
C ASP A 145 -1.64 -19.34 7.14
N GLN A 146 -1.36 -19.18 5.85
CA GLN A 146 -0.23 -19.84 5.19
C GLN A 146 1.11 -19.38 5.79
N LEU A 147 1.31 -18.08 5.98
CA LEU A 147 2.55 -17.52 6.52
C LEU A 147 2.76 -17.92 7.99
N ASP A 148 1.68 -18.00 8.78
CA ASP A 148 1.71 -18.50 10.15
C ASP A 148 2.05 -19.99 10.20
N GLN A 149 1.49 -20.79 9.30
CA GLN A 149 1.85 -22.21 9.15
C GLN A 149 3.34 -22.39 8.80
N LEU A 150 3.90 -21.51 7.95
CA LEU A 150 5.34 -21.52 7.66
C LEU A 150 6.16 -21.19 8.91
N ALA A 151 5.74 -20.23 9.73
CA ALA A 151 6.41 -19.90 10.99
C ALA A 151 6.45 -21.12 11.92
N GLN A 152 5.31 -21.76 12.12
CA GLN A 152 5.20 -22.96 12.96
C GLN A 152 6.04 -24.12 12.40
N THR A 153 6.09 -24.30 11.07
CA THR A 153 6.94 -25.32 10.42
C THR A 153 8.42 -25.10 10.70
N HIS A 154 8.87 -23.86 10.80
CA HIS A 154 10.23 -23.50 11.19
C HIS A 154 10.50 -23.57 12.70
N GLY A 155 9.51 -23.98 13.50
CA GLY A 155 9.58 -24.02 14.96
C GLY A 155 9.47 -22.64 15.63
N LEU A 156 8.98 -21.64 14.90
CA LEU A 156 8.77 -20.28 15.40
C LEU A 156 7.35 -20.16 16.00
N PRO A 157 7.12 -19.19 16.90
CA PRO A 157 5.79 -18.99 17.48
C PRO A 157 4.79 -18.51 16.42
N SER A 158 3.52 -18.91 16.58
CA SER A 158 2.41 -18.29 15.85
C SER A 158 2.31 -16.81 16.21
N PHE A 159 1.97 -16.00 15.21
CA PHE A 159 1.82 -14.54 15.33
C PHE A 159 0.36 -14.07 15.19
N LEU A 160 -0.62 -14.99 15.11
CA LEU A 160 -2.03 -14.66 14.91
C LEU A 160 -2.62 -13.75 16.00
N GLU A 161 -2.05 -13.76 17.21
CA GLU A 161 -2.43 -12.85 18.30
C GLU A 161 -2.23 -11.36 17.92
N LEU A 162 -1.38 -11.06 16.94
CA LEU A 162 -1.23 -9.69 16.43
C LEU A 162 -2.49 -9.19 15.70
N LEU A 163 -3.29 -10.13 15.16
CA LEU A 163 -4.48 -9.87 14.36
C LEU A 163 -5.80 -10.13 15.12
N ASP A 164 -5.77 -10.80 16.27
CA ASP A 164 -6.99 -11.16 17.01
C ASP A 164 -7.45 -10.08 18.01
N GLY A 165 -6.65 -9.03 18.20
CA GLY A 165 -6.94 -7.93 19.13
C GLY A 165 -6.20 -8.03 20.47
N THR A 166 -5.33 -9.03 20.64
CA THR A 166 -4.40 -9.10 21.79
C THR A 166 -3.51 -7.86 21.83
N ASP A 167 -3.31 -7.31 23.04
CA ASP A 167 -2.46 -6.14 23.23
C ASP A 167 -1.04 -6.43 22.76
N VAL A 168 -0.61 -5.71 21.71
CA VAL A 168 0.71 -5.87 21.08
C VAL A 168 1.85 -5.65 22.08
N SER A 169 1.63 -4.90 23.17
CA SER A 169 2.62 -4.67 24.21
C SER A 169 2.96 -5.92 25.03
N THR A 170 2.05 -6.91 25.04
CA THR A 170 2.20 -8.18 25.77
C THR A 170 2.86 -9.28 24.93
N LEU A 171 2.97 -9.07 23.61
CA LEU A 171 3.53 -10.05 22.68
C LEU A 171 5.07 -10.03 22.72
N SER A 172 5.67 -11.20 22.52
CA SER A 172 7.13 -11.29 22.45
C SER A 172 7.68 -10.54 21.22
N PRO A 173 8.92 -9.99 21.28
CA PRO A 173 9.54 -9.34 20.13
C PRO A 173 9.57 -10.23 18.87
N VAL A 174 9.66 -11.54 19.03
CA VAL A 174 9.64 -12.53 17.93
C VAL A 174 8.28 -12.53 17.23
N LYS A 175 7.17 -12.62 17.98
CA LYS A 175 5.81 -12.61 17.41
C LYS A 175 5.54 -11.29 16.68
N VAL A 176 5.95 -10.17 17.26
CA VAL A 176 5.75 -8.84 16.65
C VAL A 176 6.53 -8.71 15.35
N GLN A 177 7.83 -9.05 15.32
CA GLN A 177 8.63 -8.94 14.09
C GLN A 177 8.13 -9.87 12.98
N LEU A 178 7.80 -11.12 13.32
CA LEU A 178 7.22 -12.07 12.37
C LEU A 178 5.89 -11.59 11.81
N GLY A 179 4.96 -11.22 12.70
CA GLY A 179 3.63 -10.76 12.29
C GLY A 179 3.70 -9.50 11.44
N MET A 180 4.57 -8.54 11.76
CA MET A 180 4.78 -7.35 10.94
C MET A 180 5.25 -7.69 9.52
N ALA A 181 6.26 -8.56 9.37
CA ALA A 181 6.77 -8.94 8.07
C ALA A 181 5.74 -9.75 7.25
N CYS A 182 5.02 -10.68 7.90
CA CYS A 182 4.00 -11.51 7.25
C CYS A 182 2.79 -10.68 6.80
N ILE A 183 2.33 -9.74 7.63
CA ILE A 183 1.25 -8.81 7.27
C ILE A 183 1.66 -7.95 6.07
N GLN A 184 2.90 -7.49 5.99
CA GLN A 184 3.39 -6.76 4.82
C GLN A 184 3.34 -7.61 3.55
N VAL A 185 3.74 -8.88 3.62
CA VAL A 185 3.63 -9.78 2.46
C VAL A 185 2.18 -10.01 2.05
N ALA A 186 1.27 -10.23 3.00
CA ALA A 186 -0.16 -10.39 2.71
C ALA A 186 -0.78 -9.12 2.10
N LEU A 187 -0.36 -7.93 2.58
CA LEU A 187 -0.77 -6.65 1.99
C LEU A 187 -0.24 -6.46 0.56
N ALA A 188 1.02 -6.84 0.29
CA ALA A 188 1.57 -6.78 -1.05
C ALA A 188 0.79 -7.68 -2.02
N ARG A 189 0.53 -8.94 -1.65
CA ARG A 189 -0.28 -9.89 -2.43
C ARG A 189 -1.69 -9.37 -2.69
N MET A 190 -2.31 -8.72 -1.70
CA MET A 190 -3.60 -8.06 -1.86
C MET A 190 -3.55 -6.96 -2.95
N TRP A 191 -2.60 -6.04 -2.89
CA TRP A 191 -2.45 -4.99 -3.91
C TRP A 191 -2.15 -5.56 -5.29
N GLU A 192 -1.29 -6.56 -5.39
CA GLU A 192 -0.97 -7.25 -6.64
C GLU A 192 -2.22 -7.93 -7.24
N SER A 193 -3.06 -8.55 -6.40
CA SER A 193 -4.33 -9.15 -6.85
C SER A 193 -5.28 -8.11 -7.45
N TRP A 194 -5.17 -6.85 -7.05
CA TRP A 194 -5.94 -5.73 -7.60
C TRP A 194 -5.21 -5.01 -8.76
N GLY A 195 -4.16 -5.64 -9.31
CA GLY A 195 -3.41 -5.14 -10.46
C GLY A 195 -2.38 -4.05 -10.14
N VAL A 196 -2.14 -3.76 -8.85
CA VAL A 196 -1.15 -2.78 -8.41
C VAL A 196 0.14 -3.51 -8.07
N THR A 197 1.12 -3.47 -8.98
CA THR A 197 2.40 -4.20 -8.86
C THR A 197 3.59 -3.24 -8.86
N PRO A 198 4.62 -3.44 -8.01
CA PRO A 198 5.75 -2.54 -7.95
C PRO A 198 6.67 -2.66 -9.18
N THR A 199 7.28 -1.55 -9.59
CA THR A 199 8.41 -1.49 -10.52
C THR A 199 9.74 -1.28 -9.80
N ALA A 200 9.70 -0.99 -8.51
CA ALA A 200 10.84 -0.93 -7.60
C ALA A 200 10.33 -1.12 -6.16
N VAL A 201 11.19 -1.61 -5.27
CA VAL A 201 10.88 -1.76 -3.84
C VAL A 201 11.95 -1.11 -2.96
N ILE A 202 11.54 -0.63 -1.79
CA ILE A 202 12.44 -0.16 -0.74
C ILE A 202 11.90 -0.61 0.62
N GLY A 203 12.74 -1.16 1.48
CA GLY A 203 12.34 -1.52 2.83
C GLY A 203 13.07 -0.71 3.88
N HIS A 204 12.36 -0.24 4.89
CA HIS A 204 12.98 0.40 6.04
C HIS A 204 13.27 -0.65 7.11
N SER A 205 14.55 -0.94 7.37
CA SER A 205 14.96 -1.86 8.44
C SER A 205 14.25 -3.23 8.29
N LEU A 206 13.44 -3.65 9.28
CA LEU A 206 12.66 -4.90 9.22
C LEU A 206 11.81 -5.04 7.94
N GLY A 207 11.31 -3.94 7.37
CA GLY A 207 10.52 -3.97 6.14
C GLY A 207 11.30 -4.49 4.92
N GLU A 208 12.63 -4.47 4.97
CA GLU A 208 13.48 -4.96 3.88
C GLU A 208 13.30 -6.46 3.63
N TYR A 209 13.04 -7.27 4.65
CA TYR A 209 12.79 -8.71 4.46
C TYR A 209 11.52 -8.98 3.63
N ALA A 210 10.46 -8.21 3.85
CA ALA A 210 9.24 -8.28 3.03
C ALA A 210 9.48 -7.72 1.62
N ALA A 211 10.24 -6.63 1.49
CA ALA A 211 10.64 -6.07 0.20
C ALA A 211 11.45 -7.07 -0.64
N LEU A 212 12.41 -7.78 -0.03
CA LEU A 212 13.21 -8.82 -0.67
C LEU A 212 12.35 -9.99 -1.15
N HIS A 213 11.32 -10.37 -0.39
CA HIS A 213 10.36 -11.37 -0.85
C HIS A 213 9.59 -10.90 -2.08
N VAL A 214 9.03 -9.68 -2.04
CA VAL A 214 8.24 -9.11 -3.14
C VAL A 214 9.09 -8.86 -4.39
N ALA A 215 10.38 -8.52 -4.21
CA ALA A 215 11.34 -8.45 -5.31
C ALA A 215 11.82 -9.83 -5.81
N GLY A 216 11.30 -10.94 -5.28
CA GLY A 216 11.65 -12.29 -5.70
C GLY A 216 13.04 -12.76 -5.27
N VAL A 217 13.75 -12.03 -4.40
CA VAL A 217 15.10 -12.38 -3.94
C VAL A 217 15.05 -13.59 -3.02
N ILE A 218 14.06 -13.66 -2.13
CA ILE A 218 13.88 -14.77 -1.18
C ILE A 218 12.44 -15.31 -1.23
N SER A 219 12.27 -16.59 -0.90
CA SER A 219 10.93 -17.18 -0.77
C SER A 219 10.20 -16.65 0.47
N ALA A 220 8.87 -16.80 0.51
CA ALA A 220 8.09 -16.44 1.70
C ALA A 220 8.52 -17.26 2.93
N SER A 221 8.84 -18.55 2.72
CA SER A 221 9.34 -19.45 3.77
C SER A 221 10.69 -18.98 4.33
N ASP A 222 11.61 -18.59 3.45
CA ASP A 222 12.93 -18.08 3.86
C ASP A 222 12.82 -16.73 4.56
N MET A 223 11.92 -15.85 4.09
CA MET A 223 11.63 -14.58 4.77
C MET A 223 11.18 -14.81 6.21
N VAL A 224 10.18 -15.68 6.41
CA VAL A 224 9.67 -16.04 7.75
C VAL A 224 10.77 -16.62 8.62
N TYR A 225 11.56 -17.55 8.07
CA TYR A 225 12.69 -18.16 8.77
C TYR A 225 13.73 -17.12 9.18
N LEU A 226 14.20 -16.26 8.27
CA LEU A 226 15.22 -15.24 8.55
C LEU A 226 14.76 -14.23 9.59
N VAL A 227 13.53 -13.71 9.46
CA VAL A 227 12.97 -12.75 10.42
C VAL A 227 12.84 -13.38 11.81
N GLY A 228 12.30 -14.61 11.87
CA GLY A 228 12.14 -15.33 13.12
C GLY A 228 13.48 -15.61 13.81
N ARG A 229 14.45 -16.16 13.09
CA ARG A 229 15.79 -16.46 13.64
C ARG A 229 16.52 -15.21 14.10
N ARG A 230 16.45 -14.12 13.34
CA ARG A 230 17.00 -12.83 13.76
C ARG A 230 16.37 -12.36 15.08
N ALA A 231 15.05 -12.44 15.20
CA ALA A 231 14.35 -12.01 16.41
C ALA A 231 14.65 -12.91 17.63
N GLU A 232 14.76 -14.23 17.44
CA GLU A 232 15.17 -15.15 18.51
C GLU A 232 16.58 -14.85 19.01
N LEU A 233 17.53 -14.62 18.10
CA LEU A 233 18.91 -14.27 18.45
C LEU A 233 18.97 -12.94 19.21
N LEU A 234 18.21 -11.93 18.79
CA LEU A 234 18.10 -10.66 19.52
C LEU A 234 17.62 -10.86 20.96
N VAL A 235 16.59 -11.68 21.18
CA VAL A 235 16.05 -11.94 22.52
C VAL A 235 17.04 -12.74 23.37
N LYS A 236 17.80 -13.64 22.75
CA LYS A 236 18.73 -14.54 23.44
C LYS A 236 20.04 -13.86 23.83
N ASP A 237 20.65 -13.13 22.89
CA ASP A 237 22.04 -12.68 23.00
C ASP A 237 22.15 -11.16 23.26
N CYS A 238 21.04 -10.40 23.23
CA CYS A 238 20.98 -8.99 23.59
C CYS A 238 20.09 -8.76 24.83
N THR A 239 20.47 -7.81 25.69
CA THR A 239 19.68 -7.46 26.87
C THR A 239 18.74 -6.29 26.59
N PRO A 240 17.41 -6.45 26.75
CA PRO A 240 16.44 -5.38 26.54
C PRO A 240 16.74 -4.12 27.37
N HIS A 241 16.41 -2.95 26.83
CA HIS A 241 16.49 -1.64 27.51
C HIS A 241 17.89 -1.17 27.96
N THR A 242 18.95 -1.93 27.67
CA THR A 242 20.34 -1.47 27.89
C THR A 242 20.78 -0.41 26.89
N HIS A 243 20.13 -0.38 25.73
CA HIS A 243 20.35 0.58 24.65
C HIS A 243 19.03 1.25 24.28
N GLY A 244 19.13 2.39 23.58
CA GLY A 244 17.97 3.14 23.12
C GLY A 244 18.17 3.71 21.72
N MET A 245 17.09 4.29 21.20
CA MET A 245 17.10 5.02 19.94
C MET A 245 16.44 6.39 20.13
N LEU A 246 16.93 7.40 19.42
CA LEU A 246 16.49 8.79 19.53
C LEU A 246 16.19 9.34 18.15
N ALA A 247 14.91 9.58 17.85
CA ALA A 247 14.52 10.30 16.64
C ALA A 247 14.76 11.80 16.84
N VAL A 248 15.52 12.41 15.94
CA VAL A 248 15.91 13.82 15.98
C VAL A 248 15.46 14.49 14.70
N LYS A 249 14.80 15.64 14.83
CA LYS A 249 14.51 16.53 13.70
C LYS A 249 15.76 17.38 13.43
N GLY A 250 16.60 16.89 12.53
CA GLY A 250 17.83 17.54 12.08
C GLY A 250 18.64 16.63 11.15
N SER A 251 19.43 17.25 10.27
CA SER A 251 20.44 16.56 9.47
C SER A 251 21.56 15.96 10.33
N VAL A 252 22.29 14.98 9.79
CA VAL A 252 23.44 14.37 10.46
C VAL A 252 24.47 15.44 10.83
N ASP A 253 24.85 16.30 9.88
CA ASP A 253 25.84 17.38 10.10
C ASP A 253 25.42 18.35 11.20
N ALA A 254 24.13 18.71 11.27
CA ALA A 254 23.61 19.59 12.31
C ALA A 254 23.66 18.94 13.69
N ILE A 255 23.35 17.65 13.76
CA ILE A 255 23.41 16.85 14.99
C ILE A 255 24.86 16.66 15.44
N GLU A 256 25.77 16.36 14.53
CA GLU A 256 27.20 16.26 14.82
C GLU A 256 27.76 17.59 15.33
N SER A 257 27.39 18.71 14.70
CA SER A 257 27.75 20.06 15.16
C SER A 257 27.16 20.36 16.56
N ALA A 258 25.98 19.84 16.87
CA ALA A 258 25.33 20.04 18.14
C ALA A 258 25.95 19.18 19.26
N LEU A 259 26.30 17.92 18.98
CA LEU A 259 26.80 16.97 19.97
C LEU A 259 28.32 16.98 20.13
N GLY A 260 29.06 17.30 19.07
CA GLY A 260 30.53 17.26 19.04
C GLY A 260 31.05 15.88 19.46
N SER A 261 31.94 15.84 20.46
CA SER A 261 32.50 14.58 20.98
C SER A 261 31.47 13.68 21.68
N LYS A 262 30.23 14.14 21.89
CA LYS A 262 29.13 13.34 22.44
C LYS A 262 28.27 12.69 21.35
N MET A 263 28.70 12.78 20.08
CA MET A 263 28.03 12.10 18.99
C MET A 263 28.00 10.59 19.24
N THR A 264 26.89 9.98 18.88
CA THR A 264 26.67 8.54 18.99
C THR A 264 26.36 7.94 17.63
N GLU A 265 26.11 6.65 17.56
CA GLU A 265 25.90 5.97 16.28
C GLU A 265 24.62 6.46 15.61
N VAL A 266 24.61 6.49 14.27
CA VAL A 266 23.43 6.81 13.47
C VAL A 266 22.77 5.51 13.02
N ALA A 267 21.57 5.24 13.51
CA ALA A 267 20.80 4.07 13.11
C ALA A 267 20.09 4.27 11.77
N CYS A 268 19.51 5.46 11.56
CA CYS A 268 18.71 5.74 10.36
C CYS A 268 18.89 7.17 9.88
N ILE A 269 18.95 7.35 8.56
CA ILE A 269 18.82 8.63 7.86
C ILE A 269 17.55 8.52 7.03
N ASN A 270 16.46 9.10 7.53
CA ASN A 270 15.11 8.92 7.00
C ASN A 270 14.68 10.06 6.05
N GLY A 271 15.37 11.19 6.12
CA GLY A 271 15.16 12.35 5.27
C GLY A 271 16.24 13.41 5.55
N PRO A 272 16.24 14.52 4.79
CA PRO A 272 17.24 15.59 4.95
C PRO A 272 17.32 16.15 6.38
N GLU A 273 16.19 16.20 7.08
CA GLU A 273 16.05 16.74 8.43
C GLU A 273 15.48 15.71 9.43
N GLU A 274 15.64 14.41 9.15
CA GLU A 274 15.13 13.33 10.00
C GLU A 274 16.18 12.23 10.18
N THR A 275 16.80 12.22 11.36
CA THR A 275 17.88 11.28 11.72
C THR A 275 17.51 10.53 13.00
N VAL A 276 17.87 9.24 13.08
CA VAL A 276 17.72 8.44 14.30
C VAL A 276 19.09 8.06 14.82
N LEU A 277 19.39 8.47 16.05
CA LEU A 277 20.59 8.07 16.79
C LEU A 277 20.34 6.79 17.58
N CYS A 278 21.38 6.02 17.85
CA CYS A 278 21.35 4.81 18.65
C CYS A 278 22.60 4.68 19.52
N GLY A 279 22.48 3.96 20.63
CA GLY A 279 23.59 3.72 21.55
C GLY A 279 23.10 3.22 22.90
N SER A 280 23.98 3.17 23.90
CA SER A 280 23.58 2.81 25.27
C SER A 280 22.51 3.78 25.78
N ALA A 281 21.66 3.32 26.70
CA ALA A 281 20.57 4.13 27.24
C ALA A 281 21.07 5.44 27.87
N GLU A 282 22.26 5.40 28.48
CA GLU A 282 22.94 6.55 29.06
C GLU A 282 23.38 7.56 28.00
N VAL A 283 24.06 7.09 26.93
CA VAL A 283 24.53 7.93 25.84
C VAL A 283 23.36 8.58 25.10
N VAL A 284 22.31 7.82 24.82
CA VAL A 284 21.09 8.32 24.17
C VAL A 284 20.38 9.37 25.03
N THR A 285 20.36 9.18 26.35
CA THR A 285 19.80 10.16 27.29
C THR A 285 20.62 11.45 27.30
N ALA A 286 21.95 11.35 27.38
CA ALA A 286 22.83 12.51 27.34
C ALA A 286 22.72 13.27 26.00
N ALA A 287 22.62 12.57 24.87
CA ALA A 287 22.42 13.17 23.56
C ALA A 287 21.07 13.92 23.49
N ASN A 288 19.99 13.32 23.99
CA ASN A 288 18.68 13.96 24.06
C ASN A 288 18.72 15.27 24.86
N ASP A 289 19.36 15.28 26.03
CA ASP A 289 19.42 16.47 26.89
C ASP A 289 20.21 17.60 26.24
N VAL A 290 21.31 17.29 25.54
CA VAL A 290 22.09 18.29 24.80
C VAL A 290 21.30 18.86 23.62
N LEU A 291 20.67 17.99 22.82
CA LEU A 291 19.92 18.39 21.63
C LEU A 291 18.69 19.24 22.00
N THR A 292 17.92 18.80 22.99
CA THR A 292 16.76 19.55 23.49
C THR A 292 17.17 20.86 24.15
N GLY A 293 18.29 20.89 24.88
CA GLY A 293 18.87 22.14 25.42
C GLY A 293 19.31 23.13 24.34
N LYS A 294 19.61 22.65 23.13
CA LYS A 294 19.90 23.46 21.94
C LYS A 294 18.66 23.76 21.09
N GLY A 295 17.46 23.40 21.55
CA GLY A 295 16.19 23.66 20.87
C GLY A 295 15.85 22.68 19.74
N MET A 296 16.62 21.61 19.54
CA MET A 296 16.31 20.58 18.55
C MET A 296 15.22 19.65 19.10
N LYS A 297 14.23 19.32 18.26
CA LYS A 297 13.19 18.36 18.63
C LYS A 297 13.77 16.95 18.59
N ALA A 298 13.83 16.30 19.74
CA ALA A 298 14.28 14.92 19.88
C ALA A 298 13.23 14.09 20.64
N THR A 299 13.08 12.81 20.32
CA THR A 299 12.09 11.91 20.93
C THR A 299 12.67 10.51 21.04
N LYS A 300 12.77 10.00 22.27
CA LYS A 300 13.21 8.62 22.53
C LYS A 300 12.17 7.65 21.97
N LEU A 301 12.63 6.65 21.23
CA LEU A 301 11.76 5.62 20.67
C LEU A 301 11.49 4.54 21.72
N ASN A 302 10.22 4.13 21.84
CA ASN A 302 9.84 3.05 22.75
C ASN A 302 10.06 1.69 22.09
N VAL A 303 11.31 1.24 22.06
CA VAL A 303 11.73 -0.05 21.52
C VAL A 303 12.61 -0.79 22.54
N PRO A 304 12.51 -2.12 22.66
CA PRO A 304 13.30 -2.89 23.62
C PRO A 304 14.78 -3.01 23.26
N PHE A 305 15.13 -2.82 21.98
CA PHE A 305 16.48 -2.91 21.45
C PHE A 305 16.79 -1.70 20.56
N ALA A 306 18.05 -1.29 20.53
CA ALA A 306 18.61 -0.34 19.58
C ALA A 306 19.12 -1.09 18.35
N PHE A 307 18.28 -1.15 17.32
CA PHE A 307 18.66 -1.71 16.02
C PHE A 307 19.72 -0.85 15.34
N HIS A 308 20.51 -1.44 14.43
CA HIS A 308 21.52 -0.72 13.66
C HIS A 308 22.56 -0.03 14.56
N SER A 309 22.98 -0.75 15.61
CA SER A 309 23.92 -0.28 16.63
C SER A 309 24.83 -1.40 17.10
N ALA A 310 25.86 -1.08 17.88
CA ALA A 310 26.74 -2.07 18.49
C ALA A 310 25.98 -3.13 19.32
N GLN A 311 24.76 -2.85 19.80
CA GLN A 311 23.96 -3.82 20.55
C GLN A 311 23.71 -5.13 19.78
N VAL A 312 23.66 -5.09 18.46
CA VAL A 312 23.37 -6.28 17.63
C VAL A 312 24.63 -7.08 17.27
N GLU A 313 25.84 -6.63 17.62
CA GLU A 313 27.08 -7.32 17.30
C GLU A 313 27.14 -8.79 17.76
N PRO A 314 26.65 -9.16 18.96
CA PRO A 314 26.67 -10.54 19.43
C PRO A 314 25.89 -11.52 18.54
N ILE A 315 24.90 -11.05 17.78
CA ILE A 315 24.05 -11.93 16.95
C ILE A 315 24.55 -12.11 15.53
N LEU A 316 25.50 -11.29 15.05
CA LEU A 316 25.80 -11.17 13.62
C LEU A 316 26.32 -12.46 13.00
N GLU A 317 27.26 -13.14 13.67
CA GLU A 317 27.81 -14.39 13.16
C GLU A 317 26.77 -15.50 13.18
N SER A 318 26.03 -15.65 14.28
CA SER A 318 24.94 -16.63 14.38
C SER A 318 23.86 -16.40 13.32
N PHE A 319 23.51 -15.13 13.06
CA PHE A 319 22.53 -14.77 12.05
C PHE A 319 23.04 -15.04 10.63
N LYS A 320 24.31 -14.73 10.36
CA LYS A 320 24.97 -15.08 9.09
C LYS A 320 24.97 -16.59 8.86
N GLN A 321 25.26 -17.39 9.88
CA GLN A 321 25.20 -18.85 9.78
C GLN A 321 23.78 -19.35 9.51
N ALA A 322 22.77 -18.77 10.18
CA ALA A 322 21.37 -19.07 9.91
C ALA A 322 20.96 -18.70 8.47
N ALA A 323 21.53 -17.65 7.88
CA ALA A 323 21.20 -17.24 6.52
C ALA A 323 21.86 -18.08 5.40
N LYS A 324 22.90 -18.86 5.68
CA LYS A 324 23.61 -19.69 4.68
C LYS A 324 22.75 -20.68 3.86
N PRO A 325 21.78 -21.41 4.44
CA PRO A 325 20.96 -22.34 3.68
C PRO A 325 19.89 -21.64 2.81
N VAL A 326 19.68 -20.32 2.96
CA VAL A 326 18.70 -19.58 2.17
C VAL A 326 19.21 -19.38 0.74
N THR A 327 18.32 -19.58 -0.23
CA THR A 327 18.60 -19.28 -1.63
C THR A 327 18.28 -17.82 -1.94
N PHE A 328 19.28 -17.07 -2.40
CA PHE A 328 19.13 -15.67 -2.80
C PHE A 328 19.14 -15.56 -4.33
N ASN A 329 17.99 -15.22 -4.90
CA ASN A 329 17.80 -15.08 -6.33
C ASN A 329 18.10 -13.66 -6.84
N LYS A 330 18.22 -13.50 -8.16
CA LYS A 330 18.26 -12.18 -8.80
C LYS A 330 16.93 -11.44 -8.53
N PRO A 331 16.95 -10.15 -8.14
CA PRO A 331 15.74 -9.36 -8.01
C PRO A 331 14.95 -9.31 -9.34
N SER A 332 13.64 -9.53 -9.29
CA SER A 332 12.73 -9.37 -10.44
C SER A 332 12.39 -7.90 -10.71
N VAL A 333 12.46 -7.08 -9.67
CA VAL A 333 12.38 -5.62 -9.72
C VAL A 333 13.54 -5.02 -8.90
N PRO A 334 14.02 -3.81 -9.26
CA PRO A 334 15.08 -3.13 -8.50
C PRO A 334 14.77 -3.01 -7.00
N VAL A 335 15.75 -3.34 -6.17
CA VAL A 335 15.72 -3.12 -4.72
C VAL A 335 16.54 -1.87 -4.42
N LEU A 336 15.89 -0.81 -3.95
CA LEU A 336 16.56 0.37 -3.42
C LEU A 336 17.05 0.00 -2.02
N SER A 337 18.37 -0.12 -1.82
CA SER A 337 18.94 -0.65 -0.58
C SER A 337 19.42 0.49 0.33
N PRO A 338 18.76 0.74 1.47
CA PRO A 338 19.24 1.73 2.44
C PRO A 338 20.59 1.38 3.06
N LEU A 339 20.96 0.10 3.09
CA LEU A 339 22.27 -0.34 3.58
C LEU A 339 23.40 0.14 2.66
N THR A 340 23.26 -0.12 1.36
CA THR A 340 24.34 0.19 0.39
C THR A 340 24.25 1.62 -0.14
N GLY A 341 23.08 2.25 0.00
CA GLY A 341 22.80 3.55 -0.61
C GLY A 341 22.71 3.48 -2.14
N ASP A 342 22.52 2.29 -2.72
CA ASP A 342 22.48 2.05 -4.16
C ASP A 342 21.30 1.14 -4.54
N VAL A 343 21.12 0.94 -5.86
CA VAL A 343 20.07 0.12 -6.45
C VAL A 343 20.61 -1.25 -6.81
N ILE A 344 20.07 -2.28 -6.18
CA ILE A 344 20.45 -3.66 -6.41
C ILE A 344 19.53 -4.26 -7.49
N THR A 345 20.13 -4.64 -8.60
CA THR A 345 19.45 -5.32 -9.72
C THR A 345 20.06 -6.68 -10.07
N GLU A 346 21.28 -6.96 -9.61
CA GLU A 346 22.02 -8.17 -9.94
C GLU A 346 21.99 -9.21 -8.82
N ALA A 347 22.15 -10.48 -9.19
CA ALA A 347 22.28 -11.58 -8.23
C ALA A 347 23.62 -11.50 -7.48
N GLY A 348 23.69 -12.12 -6.30
CA GLY A 348 24.93 -12.28 -5.53
C GLY A 348 25.34 -11.09 -4.68
N VAL A 349 24.61 -9.96 -4.75
CA VAL A 349 24.81 -8.82 -3.83
C VAL A 349 24.13 -9.09 -2.48
N ILE A 350 22.89 -9.58 -2.52
CA ILE A 350 22.11 -9.90 -1.33
C ILE A 350 22.40 -11.36 -0.93
N GLY A 351 22.81 -11.55 0.32
CA GLY A 351 23.20 -12.84 0.87
C GLY A 351 23.44 -12.78 2.39
N PRO A 352 24.05 -13.81 2.99
CA PRO A 352 24.26 -13.88 4.44
C PRO A 352 25.05 -12.69 5.01
N ASP A 353 26.13 -12.29 4.33
CA ASP A 353 26.94 -11.13 4.70
C ASP A 353 26.15 -9.81 4.62
N TYR A 354 25.33 -9.67 3.57
CA TYR A 354 24.46 -8.52 3.40
C TYR A 354 23.48 -8.41 4.57
N LEU A 355 22.83 -9.52 4.96
CA LEU A 355 21.84 -9.51 6.04
C LEU A 355 22.45 -9.19 7.41
N ALA A 356 23.67 -9.69 7.69
CA ALA A 356 24.40 -9.33 8.90
C ALA A 356 24.75 -7.85 8.93
N LYS A 357 25.25 -7.29 7.82
CA LYS A 357 25.51 -5.85 7.69
C LYS A 357 24.24 -5.01 7.82
N HIS A 358 23.17 -5.41 7.13
CA HIS A 358 21.85 -4.77 7.22
C HIS A 358 21.31 -4.73 8.66
N ALA A 359 21.64 -5.70 9.51
CA ALA A 359 21.22 -5.67 10.91
C ALA A 359 21.99 -4.67 11.78
N ARG A 360 23.23 -4.32 11.38
CA ARG A 360 24.23 -3.58 12.18
C ARG A 360 24.45 -2.15 11.72
N GLU A 361 24.49 -1.94 10.41
CA GLU A 361 24.88 -0.68 9.77
C GLU A 361 23.66 0.24 9.57
N THR A 362 23.94 1.51 9.31
CA THR A 362 22.92 2.56 9.17
C THR A 362 21.95 2.29 8.03
N VAL A 363 20.65 2.53 8.27
CA VAL A 363 19.61 2.56 7.24
C VAL A 363 19.58 3.94 6.59
N ASN A 364 20.24 4.12 5.44
CA ASN A 364 20.23 5.38 4.69
C ASN A 364 19.12 5.40 3.63
N PHE A 365 17.89 5.64 4.09
CA PHE A 365 16.70 5.61 3.24
C PHE A 365 16.71 6.72 2.19
N THR A 366 17.18 7.92 2.57
CA THR A 366 17.31 9.08 1.68
C THR A 366 18.23 8.77 0.50
N GLN A 367 19.44 8.25 0.77
CA GLN A 367 20.41 7.95 -0.28
C GLN A 367 19.90 6.87 -1.23
N ALA A 368 19.19 5.85 -0.73
CA ALA A 368 18.60 4.82 -1.58
C ALA A 368 17.54 5.38 -2.53
N LEU A 369 16.74 6.37 -2.10
CA LEU A 369 15.77 7.06 -2.97
C LEU A 369 16.48 7.90 -4.04
N GLU A 370 17.49 8.69 -3.65
CA GLU A 370 18.27 9.51 -4.58
C GLU A 370 18.97 8.66 -5.66
N SER A 371 19.61 7.55 -5.25
CA SER A 371 20.21 6.58 -6.17
C SER A 371 19.16 5.91 -7.06
N GLY A 372 17.97 5.62 -6.52
CA GLY A 372 16.81 5.12 -7.26
C GLY A 372 16.34 6.05 -8.38
N GLU A 373 16.20 7.34 -8.07
CA GLU A 373 15.81 8.35 -9.05
C GLU A 373 16.91 8.55 -10.11
N LYS A 374 18.17 8.66 -9.68
CA LYS A 374 19.33 8.84 -10.57
C LYS A 374 19.52 7.68 -11.53
N SER A 375 19.32 6.44 -11.07
CA SER A 375 19.38 5.23 -11.89
C SER A 375 18.12 4.98 -12.73
N LYS A 376 17.08 5.81 -12.56
CA LYS A 376 15.78 5.68 -13.22
C LYS A 376 15.02 4.40 -12.88
N ALA A 377 15.26 3.86 -11.67
CA ALA A 377 14.43 2.79 -11.11
C ALA A 377 12.98 3.26 -10.89
N PHE A 378 12.81 4.55 -10.61
CA PHE A 378 11.54 5.28 -10.64
C PHE A 378 11.74 6.69 -11.18
N ASP A 379 10.64 7.43 -11.34
CA ASP A 379 10.63 8.84 -11.75
C ASP A 379 9.57 9.63 -10.95
N GLN A 380 9.52 10.94 -11.15
CA GLN A 380 8.56 11.85 -10.48
C GLN A 380 7.09 11.51 -10.75
N LYS A 381 6.80 10.73 -11.81
CA LYS A 381 5.43 10.30 -12.15
C LYS A 381 5.03 9.04 -11.39
N THR A 382 5.99 8.33 -10.79
CA THR A 382 5.77 7.08 -10.07
C THR A 382 4.92 7.34 -8.83
N ALA A 383 3.89 6.51 -8.63
CA ALA A 383 3.08 6.52 -7.42
C ALA A 383 3.68 5.56 -6.38
N TRP A 384 3.60 5.92 -5.09
CA TRP A 384 4.18 5.12 -4.02
C TRP A 384 3.10 4.48 -3.16
N VAL A 385 3.20 3.17 -2.95
CA VAL A 385 2.30 2.42 -2.06
C VAL A 385 3.09 1.97 -0.85
N GLU A 386 2.62 2.31 0.35
CA GLU A 386 3.24 1.81 1.57
C GLU A 386 2.56 0.53 2.04
N ILE A 387 3.36 -0.52 2.04
CA ILE A 387 3.02 -1.85 2.49
C ILE A 387 3.43 -1.96 3.96
N GLY A 388 2.47 -1.72 4.86
CA GLY A 388 2.71 -1.77 6.29
C GLY A 388 1.61 -1.14 7.12
N ALA A 389 1.89 -1.03 8.42
CA ALA A 389 0.90 -0.69 9.46
C ALA A 389 0.48 0.79 9.47
N HIS A 390 1.37 1.70 9.06
CA HIS A 390 1.14 3.13 9.14
C HIS A 390 2.06 3.86 8.14
N PRO A 391 1.63 4.99 7.53
CA PRO A 391 2.40 5.70 6.50
C PRO A 391 3.65 6.44 7.00
N VAL A 392 4.67 5.71 7.42
CA VAL A 392 5.94 6.27 7.89
C VAL A 392 6.87 6.48 6.70
N CYS A 393 7.04 5.48 5.84
CA CYS A 393 7.92 5.55 4.68
C CYS A 393 7.40 6.52 3.59
N LEU A 394 6.09 6.69 3.42
CA LEU A 394 5.54 7.69 2.48
C LEU A 394 5.93 9.11 2.88
N SER A 395 6.09 9.38 4.18
CA SER A 395 6.56 10.69 4.65
C SER A 395 8.03 10.88 4.26
N MET A 396 8.86 9.85 4.43
CA MET A 396 10.27 9.84 4.00
C MET A 396 10.42 10.04 2.50
N VAL A 397 9.60 9.34 1.70
CA VAL A 397 9.55 9.49 0.23
C VAL A 397 9.23 10.93 -0.14
N LYS A 398 8.14 11.51 0.40
CA LYS A 398 7.72 12.89 0.08
C LYS A 398 8.74 13.95 0.46
N ASN A 399 9.52 13.70 1.51
CA ASN A 399 10.55 14.62 1.97
C ASN A 399 11.85 14.52 1.16
N SER A 400 12.03 13.44 0.39
CA SER A 400 13.28 13.15 -0.32
C SER A 400 13.15 13.30 -1.84
N VAL A 401 12.00 12.95 -2.42
CA VAL A 401 11.78 12.95 -3.88
C VAL A 401 10.37 13.45 -4.25
N GLU A 402 10.24 13.99 -5.45
CA GLU A 402 8.93 14.32 -6.01
C GLU A 402 8.16 13.04 -6.40
N THR A 403 6.84 13.06 -6.19
CA THR A 403 5.97 11.90 -6.45
C THR A 403 4.59 12.36 -6.92
N ASN A 404 3.98 11.56 -7.80
CA ASN A 404 2.65 11.81 -8.33
C ASN A 404 1.55 11.53 -7.30
N ALA A 405 1.68 10.44 -6.55
CA ALA A 405 0.72 10.05 -5.52
C ALA A 405 1.33 9.13 -4.48
N THR A 406 0.71 9.09 -3.30
CA THR A 406 1.10 8.20 -2.21
C THR A 406 -0.12 7.52 -1.61
N ALA A 407 -0.05 6.23 -1.37
CA ALA A 407 -1.17 5.40 -0.95
C ALA A 407 -0.77 4.46 0.21
N PRO A 408 -1.20 4.72 1.46
CA PRO A 408 -1.00 3.78 2.55
C PRO A 408 -1.90 2.55 2.41
N SER A 409 -1.42 1.39 2.84
CA SER A 409 -2.26 0.20 3.01
C SER A 409 -3.10 0.28 4.29
N LEU A 410 -2.49 0.67 5.41
CA LEU A 410 -3.14 0.78 6.71
C LEU A 410 -2.73 2.09 7.41
N ARG A 411 -3.57 2.54 8.34
CA ARG A 411 -3.27 3.64 9.24
C ARG A 411 -3.81 3.32 10.63
N ARG A 412 -2.93 3.41 11.64
CA ARG A 412 -3.30 3.39 13.06
C ARG A 412 -4.47 4.34 13.37
N ASN A 413 -5.42 3.87 14.18
CA ASN A 413 -6.62 4.60 14.60
C ASN A 413 -7.57 5.00 13.45
N GLU A 414 -7.48 4.32 12.32
CA GLU A 414 -8.41 4.48 11.20
C GLU A 414 -8.91 3.11 10.73
N ASP A 415 -10.14 3.07 10.23
CA ASP A 415 -10.70 1.86 9.63
C ASP A 415 -9.89 1.46 8.38
N ALA A 416 -9.60 0.16 8.25
CA ALA A 416 -8.77 -0.36 7.18
C ALA A 416 -9.40 -0.13 5.80
N TRP A 417 -10.72 -0.35 5.65
CA TRP A 417 -11.41 -0.15 4.38
C TRP A 417 -11.52 1.32 4.00
N LYS A 418 -11.65 2.23 4.96
CA LYS A 418 -11.54 3.66 4.70
C LYS A 418 -10.16 4.03 4.13
N THR A 419 -9.08 3.52 4.73
CA THR A 419 -7.71 3.77 4.26
C THR A 419 -7.51 3.21 2.85
N ILE A 420 -7.89 1.95 2.63
CA ILE A 420 -7.75 1.25 1.34
C ILE A 420 -8.58 1.92 0.25
N ALA A 421 -9.85 2.21 0.48
CA ALA A 421 -10.70 2.85 -0.52
C ALA A 421 -10.15 4.24 -0.92
N SER A 422 -9.63 5.00 0.05
CA SER A 422 -8.99 6.29 -0.21
C SER A 422 -7.71 6.13 -1.03
N SER A 423 -6.89 5.13 -0.71
CA SER A 423 -5.68 4.76 -1.44
C SER A 423 -5.98 4.32 -2.88
N VAL A 424 -6.99 3.48 -3.09
CA VAL A 424 -7.47 3.08 -4.42
C VAL A 424 -7.91 4.31 -5.22
N CYS A 425 -8.67 5.24 -4.63
CA CYS A 425 -9.07 6.48 -5.30
C CYS A 425 -7.86 7.34 -5.68
N ALA A 426 -6.88 7.50 -4.78
CA ALA A 426 -5.67 8.27 -5.03
C ALA A 426 -4.83 7.68 -6.16
N LEU A 427 -4.62 6.36 -6.16
CA LEU A 427 -3.89 5.65 -7.22
C LEU A 427 -4.63 5.75 -8.57
N PHE A 428 -5.94 5.55 -8.56
CA PHE A 428 -6.77 5.64 -9.75
C PHE A 428 -6.75 7.04 -10.40
N LEU A 429 -6.79 8.10 -9.58
CA LEU A 429 -6.64 9.49 -10.03
C LEU A 429 -5.23 9.82 -10.51
N ALA A 430 -4.21 9.15 -9.97
CA ALA A 430 -2.83 9.26 -10.43
C ALA A 430 -2.56 8.54 -11.76
N GLY A 431 -3.54 7.79 -12.29
CA GLY A 431 -3.41 7.03 -13.54
C GLY A 431 -2.88 5.62 -13.35
N VAL A 432 -2.79 5.11 -12.12
CA VAL A 432 -2.45 3.71 -11.84
C VAL A 432 -3.60 2.81 -12.30
N TYR A 433 -3.26 1.66 -12.87
CA TYR A 433 -4.24 0.64 -13.20
C TYR A 433 -4.74 -0.05 -11.92
N VAL A 434 -6.05 -0.12 -11.75
CA VAL A 434 -6.70 -0.86 -10.66
C VAL A 434 -7.68 -1.83 -11.29
N ASN A 435 -7.53 -3.11 -10.98
CA ASN A 435 -8.44 -4.16 -11.38
C ASN A 435 -9.64 -4.18 -10.42
N PHE A 436 -10.67 -3.41 -10.76
CA PHE A 436 -11.89 -3.33 -9.95
C PHE A 436 -12.70 -4.63 -9.95
N ASP A 437 -12.57 -5.50 -10.97
CA ASP A 437 -13.22 -6.81 -10.94
C ASP A 437 -12.69 -7.65 -9.77
N GLU A 438 -11.38 -7.67 -9.57
CA GLU A 438 -10.74 -8.37 -8.45
C GLU A 438 -11.03 -7.70 -7.09
N TYR A 439 -11.07 -6.37 -7.04
CA TYR A 439 -11.45 -5.63 -5.83
C TYR A 439 -12.84 -6.01 -5.30
N HIS A 440 -13.76 -6.34 -6.22
CA HIS A 440 -15.14 -6.72 -5.90
C HIS A 440 -15.37 -8.24 -5.84
N ARG A 441 -14.43 -9.07 -6.31
CA ARG A 441 -14.63 -10.51 -6.51
C ARG A 441 -15.05 -11.25 -5.24
N ALA A 442 -14.42 -10.96 -4.11
CA ALA A 442 -14.73 -11.60 -2.82
C ALA A 442 -16.10 -11.18 -2.23
N PHE A 443 -16.73 -10.16 -2.81
CA PHE A 443 -17.97 -9.55 -2.32
C PHE A 443 -19.10 -9.61 -3.36
N ASN A 444 -18.99 -10.52 -4.34
CA ASN A 444 -19.98 -10.66 -5.40
C ASN A 444 -21.39 -10.98 -4.89
N ASP A 445 -21.50 -11.72 -3.78
CA ASP A 445 -22.80 -12.06 -3.18
C ASP A 445 -23.46 -10.89 -2.42
N ALA A 446 -22.72 -9.79 -2.23
CA ALA A 446 -23.16 -8.59 -1.54
C ALA A 446 -23.65 -7.47 -2.47
N GLN A 447 -23.67 -7.70 -3.79
CA GLN A 447 -23.85 -6.64 -4.77
C GLN A 447 -24.67 -7.08 -5.97
N VAL A 448 -25.36 -6.10 -6.56
CA VAL A 448 -26.02 -6.26 -7.87
C VAL A 448 -25.51 -5.20 -8.84
N MET A 449 -25.55 -5.51 -10.14
CA MET A 449 -25.31 -4.49 -11.15
C MET A 449 -26.55 -3.59 -11.25
N LEU A 450 -26.36 -2.31 -11.00
CA LEU A 450 -27.40 -1.29 -11.13
C LEU A 450 -27.55 -0.85 -12.59
N ASP A 451 -28.79 -0.59 -12.99
CA ASP A 451 -29.14 0.00 -14.28
C ASP A 451 -28.89 1.52 -14.24
N LEU A 452 -27.61 1.90 -14.08
CA LEU A 452 -27.18 3.29 -14.04
C LEU A 452 -27.43 4.00 -15.38
N PRO A 453 -27.58 5.34 -15.39
CA PRO A 453 -27.66 6.12 -16.61
C PRO A 453 -26.53 5.80 -17.59
N THR A 454 -26.85 5.88 -18.88
CA THR A 454 -25.87 5.73 -19.95
C THR A 454 -24.89 6.91 -19.96
N TYR A 455 -23.79 6.76 -20.70
CA TYR A 455 -22.81 7.83 -20.89
C TYR A 455 -23.46 9.09 -21.45
N SER A 456 -23.20 10.25 -20.83
CA SER A 456 -23.69 11.55 -21.28
C SER A 456 -22.80 12.13 -22.37
N PHE A 457 -23.07 11.75 -23.63
CA PHE A 457 -22.30 12.18 -24.79
C PHE A 457 -22.18 13.70 -24.93
N ASP A 458 -21.07 14.14 -25.53
CA ASP A 458 -20.81 15.53 -25.88
C ASP A 458 -21.26 15.81 -27.31
N ASP A 459 -22.56 15.67 -27.50
CA ASP A 459 -23.17 15.66 -28.82
C ASP A 459 -23.01 17.02 -29.50
N LYS A 460 -22.64 16.96 -30.78
CA LYS A 460 -22.68 18.08 -31.71
C LYS A 460 -23.50 17.66 -32.91
N LYS A 461 -24.18 18.61 -33.54
CA LYS A 461 -24.88 18.35 -34.80
C LYS A 461 -23.85 18.10 -35.90
N TYR A 462 -23.78 16.87 -36.38
CA TYR A 462 -23.04 16.50 -37.58
C TYR A 462 -24.06 16.10 -38.65
N TRP A 463 -24.39 17.03 -39.54
CA TRP A 463 -25.40 16.84 -40.56
C TRP A 463 -24.98 17.52 -41.85
N LEU A 464 -25.15 16.83 -42.99
CA LEU A 464 -24.97 17.41 -44.32
C LEU A 464 -26.36 17.75 -44.86
N ASP A 465 -26.71 19.03 -44.81
CA ASP A 465 -27.99 19.49 -45.34
C ASP A 465 -28.04 19.27 -46.86
N TYR A 466 -29.11 18.62 -47.31
CA TYR A 466 -29.37 18.47 -48.73
C TYR A 466 -29.83 19.82 -49.30
N HIS A 467 -29.10 20.32 -50.29
CA HIS A 467 -29.37 21.60 -50.93
C HIS A 467 -29.50 21.43 -52.44
N ASN A 468 -30.19 22.38 -53.08
CA ASN A 468 -30.27 22.56 -54.54
C ASN A 468 -31.10 21.52 -55.33
N ASN A 469 -31.87 20.65 -54.67
CA ASN A 469 -32.85 19.76 -55.33
C ASN A 469 -32.33 19.03 -56.59
N TRP A 470 -31.07 18.57 -56.56
CA TRP A 470 -30.39 17.95 -57.70
C TRP A 470 -30.67 16.45 -57.87
N THR A 471 -31.50 15.85 -57.03
CA THR A 471 -31.89 14.42 -57.08
C THR A 471 -33.16 14.18 -57.84
#